data_AF-N1S271-F1
#
_entry.id   AF-N1S271-F1
#
_cell.length_a   1.000
_cell.length_b   1.000
_cell.length_c   1.000
_cell.angle_alpha   90.00
_cell.angle_beta   90.00
_cell.angle_gamma   90.00
#
_symmetry.space_group_name_H-M   'P 1'
#
loop_
_entity.id
_entity.type
_entity.pdbx_description
1 polymer ?
#
loop_
_entity_poly.entity_id
_entity_poly.type
_entity_poly.pdbx_seq_one_letter_code
_entity_poly.pdbx_strand_id
1 'polypeptide(L)'
;MQLWLEAMDFSKVHTLSIEHGGTRPEGRGLLVDLPPALTGLENLSIQGRWLNWRTYLAEWEAAPGPLPKNKWSSSPPPPARDFILALPPTLKKLTWTKSETVQEDVSNSVLKHHGASLEHLEWTNHEGGFKPRPLLTHDQLQSLGKWAPGLTSLTIDLERRNGTSPQDELNILAETLPKLRRLVVNLNLLDERVLLNNTGYDDKKKHASDSVLDVEEGLALFQGLRKSKVGDRFNSVEFRQGEWTDDWPFGESLWEDRYWVRCWMVKKDRGPGARCKSGSENAFEADF
;
A
#
# COMPACT_ATOMS: atom_id res chain seq x y z
N MET A 1 -18.20 -26.83 -15.70
CA MET A 1 -18.59 -27.40 -14.40
C MET A 1 -17.34 -27.46 -13.54
N GLN A 2 -17.21 -26.59 -12.54
CA GLN A 2 -16.06 -26.52 -11.65
C GLN A 2 -16.37 -27.29 -10.38
N LEU A 3 -16.15 -28.61 -10.42
CA LEU A 3 -16.49 -29.57 -9.37
C LEU A 3 -15.95 -29.19 -7.98
N TRP A 4 -14.89 -28.39 -7.91
CA TRP A 4 -14.30 -27.95 -6.64
C TRP A 4 -15.14 -26.88 -5.92
N LEU A 5 -15.89 -26.04 -6.65
CA LEU A 5 -16.77 -25.02 -6.04
C LEU A 5 -17.98 -25.68 -5.35
N GLU A 6 -18.46 -26.79 -5.90
CA GLU A 6 -19.59 -27.56 -5.36
C GLU A 6 -19.16 -28.54 -4.25
N ALA A 7 -17.87 -28.88 -4.19
CA ALA A 7 -17.34 -29.85 -3.23
C ALA A 7 -16.94 -29.26 -1.87
N MET A 8 -16.92 -27.92 -1.74
CA MET A 8 -16.48 -27.23 -0.53
C MET A 8 -17.49 -26.17 -0.07
N ASP A 9 -17.66 -26.05 1.24
CA ASP A 9 -18.44 -24.95 1.83
C ASP A 9 -17.54 -23.71 2.00
N PHE A 10 -17.52 -22.85 0.99
CA PHE A 10 -16.75 -21.61 0.98
C PHE A 10 -17.23 -20.57 2.00
N SER A 11 -18.41 -20.73 2.58
CA SER A 11 -18.90 -19.84 3.65
C SER A 11 -18.05 -19.94 4.92
N LYS A 12 -17.27 -21.01 5.09
CA LYS A 12 -16.36 -21.21 6.22
C LYS A 12 -14.98 -20.58 6.03
N VAL A 13 -14.69 -20.04 4.84
CA VAL A 13 -13.40 -19.40 4.54
C VAL A 13 -13.44 -17.95 5.04
N HIS A 14 -12.67 -17.67 6.09
CA HIS A 14 -12.57 -16.33 6.69
C HIS A 14 -11.32 -15.56 6.24
N THR A 15 -10.32 -16.26 5.71
CA THR A 15 -9.05 -15.69 5.25
C THR A 15 -8.66 -16.30 3.92
N LEU A 16 -8.29 -15.45 2.96
CA LEU A 16 -7.80 -15.84 1.65
C LEU A 16 -6.55 -15.01 1.30
N SER A 17 -5.48 -15.70 0.90
CA SER A 17 -4.28 -15.07 0.33
C SER A 17 -4.12 -15.54 -1.11
N ILE A 18 -3.92 -14.61 -2.03
CA ILE A 18 -3.64 -14.86 -3.44
C ILE A 18 -2.31 -14.19 -3.77
N GLU A 19 -1.25 -14.98 -3.77
CA GLU A 19 0.09 -14.60 -4.21
C GLU A 19 0.23 -14.88 -5.71
N HIS A 20 0.82 -13.95 -6.46
CA HIS A 20 0.82 -14.02 -7.92
C HIS A 20 2.22 -14.22 -8.48
N GLY A 21 2.43 -15.36 -9.16
CA GLY A 21 3.65 -15.69 -9.91
C GLY A 21 3.69 -15.18 -11.36
N GLY A 22 2.91 -14.15 -11.71
CA GLY A 22 3.00 -13.48 -13.01
C GLY A 22 1.96 -13.89 -14.07
N THR A 23 1.07 -14.86 -13.81
CA THR A 23 0.04 -15.32 -14.77
C THR A 23 -1.39 -15.12 -14.27
N ARG A 24 -2.22 -14.41 -15.05
CA ARG A 24 -3.63 -14.18 -14.73
C ARG A 24 -4.34 -15.53 -14.49
N PRO A 25 -5.16 -15.66 -13.43
CA PRO A 25 -6.02 -16.82 -13.27
C PRO A 25 -6.98 -16.96 -14.46
N GLU A 26 -6.95 -18.09 -15.15
CA GLU A 26 -7.82 -18.37 -16.30
C GLU A 26 -9.17 -18.96 -15.88
N GLY A 27 -10.21 -18.69 -16.68
CA GLY A 27 -11.56 -19.23 -16.48
C GLY A 27 -12.44 -18.43 -15.51
N ARG A 28 -13.71 -18.86 -15.40
CA ARG A 28 -14.73 -18.15 -14.60
C ARG A 28 -14.68 -18.50 -13.11
N GLY A 29 -14.22 -19.69 -12.75
CA GLY A 29 -14.23 -20.14 -11.35
C GLY A 29 -13.59 -19.19 -10.35
N LEU A 30 -12.32 -18.81 -10.53
CA LEU A 30 -11.67 -17.94 -9.55
C LEU A 30 -12.21 -16.51 -9.62
N LEU A 31 -12.38 -15.94 -10.81
CA LEU A 31 -12.67 -14.51 -10.96
C LEU A 31 -14.16 -14.16 -10.83
N VAL A 32 -15.06 -15.10 -11.12
CA VAL A 32 -16.50 -14.83 -11.23
C VAL A 32 -17.29 -15.66 -10.22
N ASP A 33 -17.00 -16.95 -10.11
CA ASP A 33 -17.87 -17.87 -9.36
C ASP A 33 -17.46 -18.01 -7.88
N LEU A 34 -16.17 -17.90 -7.57
CA LEU A 34 -15.64 -17.97 -6.21
C LEU A 34 -16.03 -16.78 -5.32
N PRO A 35 -15.91 -15.50 -5.75
CA PRO A 35 -16.18 -14.36 -4.89
C PRO A 35 -17.56 -14.39 -4.21
N PRO A 36 -18.68 -14.68 -4.90
CA PRO A 36 -19.98 -14.73 -4.26
C PRO A 36 -20.15 -15.92 -3.30
N ALA A 37 -19.34 -16.98 -3.42
CA ALA A 37 -19.36 -18.13 -2.52
C ALA A 37 -18.61 -17.86 -1.19
N LEU A 38 -17.74 -16.86 -1.16
CA LEU A 38 -16.90 -16.48 0.00
C LEU A 38 -17.67 -15.59 1.00
N THR A 39 -18.87 -16.00 1.40
CA THR A 39 -19.77 -15.19 2.25
C THR A 39 -19.29 -14.96 3.68
N GLY A 40 -18.34 -15.78 4.16
CA GLY A 40 -17.72 -15.64 5.48
C GLY A 40 -16.37 -14.93 5.46
N LEU A 41 -15.92 -14.43 4.30
CA LEU A 41 -14.59 -13.86 4.16
C LEU A 41 -14.48 -12.52 4.90
N GLU A 42 -13.48 -12.42 5.77
CA GLU A 42 -13.18 -11.22 6.55
C GLU A 42 -11.79 -10.67 6.22
N ASN A 43 -10.85 -11.52 5.80
CA ASN A 43 -9.45 -11.14 5.55
C ASN A 43 -9.03 -11.53 4.13
N LEU A 44 -8.65 -10.54 3.34
CA LEU A 44 -8.16 -10.75 1.98
C LEU A 44 -6.74 -10.20 1.84
N SER A 45 -5.83 -11.02 1.32
CA SER A 45 -4.51 -10.60 0.86
C SER A 45 -4.38 -10.89 -0.63
N ILE A 46 -4.06 -9.86 -1.41
CA ILE A 46 -3.84 -9.93 -2.84
C ILE A 46 -2.51 -9.30 -3.16
N GLN A 47 -1.72 -10.02 -3.95
CA GLN A 47 -0.50 -9.51 -4.53
C GLN A 47 -0.68 -9.27 -6.02
N GLY A 48 -0.28 -8.09 -6.49
CA GLY A 48 -0.25 -7.76 -7.91
C GLY A 48 -1.54 -7.18 -8.48
N ARG A 49 -1.48 -6.81 -9.77
CA ARG A 49 -2.64 -6.43 -10.59
C ARG A 49 -3.39 -7.60 -11.20
N TRP A 50 -2.77 -8.78 -11.20
CA TRP A 50 -3.17 -9.97 -11.98
C TRP A 50 -3.20 -9.73 -13.50
N LEU A 51 -2.37 -8.82 -14.00
CA LEU A 51 -2.22 -8.55 -15.43
C LEU A 51 -1.11 -9.40 -16.05
N ASN A 52 -1.35 -9.86 -17.29
CA ASN A 52 -0.28 -10.14 -18.24
C ASN A 52 -0.23 -8.97 -19.23
N TRP A 53 0.76 -8.09 -19.08
CA TRP A 53 0.88 -6.88 -19.90
C TRP A 53 0.96 -7.19 -21.40
N ARG A 54 1.49 -8.37 -21.79
CA ARG A 54 1.58 -8.79 -23.19
C ARG A 54 0.21 -9.10 -23.81
N THR A 55 -0.68 -9.73 -23.04
CA THR A 55 -2.03 -10.05 -23.49
C THR A 55 -2.87 -8.78 -23.65
N TYR A 56 -2.77 -7.85 -22.70
CA TYR A 56 -3.47 -6.57 -22.80
C TYR A 56 -2.95 -5.68 -23.93
N LEU A 57 -1.64 -5.68 -24.18
CA LEU A 57 -1.08 -4.98 -25.34
C LEU A 57 -1.66 -5.54 -26.65
N ALA A 58 -1.72 -6.86 -26.80
CA ALA A 58 -2.27 -7.50 -28.00
C ALA A 58 -3.79 -7.25 -28.17
N GLU A 59 -4.58 -7.36 -27.11
CA GLU A 59 -6.02 -7.07 -27.15
C GLU A 59 -6.31 -5.60 -27.43
N TRP A 60 -5.49 -4.69 -26.90
CA TRP A 60 -5.59 -3.25 -27.16
C TRP A 60 -5.13 -2.85 -28.57
N GLU A 61 -4.08 -3.48 -29.10
CA GLU A 61 -3.66 -3.32 -30.50
C GLU A 61 -4.71 -3.85 -31.48
N ALA A 62 -5.51 -4.84 -31.07
CA ALA A 62 -6.58 -5.43 -31.87
C ALA A 62 -7.93 -4.69 -31.78
N ALA A 63 -8.09 -3.72 -30.88
CA ALA A 63 -9.37 -3.03 -30.66
C ALA A 63 -9.71 -2.07 -31.83
N PRO A 64 -10.93 -2.13 -32.41
CA PRO A 64 -11.31 -1.26 -33.51
C PRO A 64 -11.56 0.18 -33.04
N GLY A 65 -10.80 1.14 -33.57
CA GLY A 65 -10.96 2.56 -33.32
C GLY A 65 -9.63 3.30 -33.26
N PRO A 66 -9.61 4.64 -33.35
CA PRO A 66 -8.39 5.40 -33.14
C PRO A 66 -7.90 5.20 -31.71
N LEU A 67 -6.69 4.67 -31.57
CA LEU A 67 -6.02 4.53 -30.28
C LEU A 67 -5.96 5.91 -29.59
N PRO A 68 -6.30 6.02 -28.29
CA PRO A 68 -6.20 7.27 -27.55
C PRO A 68 -4.79 7.87 -27.71
N LYS A 69 -4.71 9.16 -28.06
CA LYS A 69 -3.44 9.84 -28.37
C LYS A 69 -2.41 9.83 -27.22
N ASN A 70 -2.84 9.49 -26.00
CA ASN A 70 -1.99 9.35 -24.83
C ASN A 70 -1.75 7.86 -24.54
N LYS A 71 -0.76 7.28 -25.23
CA LYS A 71 -0.42 5.85 -25.27
C LYS A 71 -0.27 5.12 -23.91
N TRP A 72 -0.20 5.84 -22.78
CA TRP A 72 0.04 5.26 -21.44
C TRP A 72 -0.92 5.73 -20.33
N SER A 73 -1.85 6.67 -20.58
CA SER A 73 -2.59 7.30 -19.47
C SER A 73 -3.82 6.54 -18.98
N SER A 74 -4.37 5.59 -19.76
CA SER A 74 -5.57 4.83 -19.40
C SER A 74 -5.28 3.33 -19.40
N SER A 75 -4.42 2.89 -18.47
CA SER A 75 -4.36 1.47 -18.11
C SER A 75 -5.76 0.93 -17.81
N PRO A 76 -6.12 -0.29 -18.24
CA PRO A 76 -7.41 -0.86 -17.88
C PRO A 76 -7.40 -1.15 -16.37
N PRO A 77 -8.57 -1.12 -15.71
CA PRO A 77 -8.67 -1.50 -14.31
C PRO A 77 -8.09 -2.92 -14.12
N PRO A 78 -7.34 -3.17 -13.04
CA PRO A 78 -6.70 -4.47 -12.82
C PRO A 78 -7.76 -5.53 -12.52
N PRO A 79 -7.67 -6.76 -13.06
CA PRO A 79 -8.59 -7.84 -12.72
C PRO A 79 -8.72 -8.13 -11.21
N ALA A 80 -7.67 -7.88 -10.44
CA ALA A 80 -7.73 -7.93 -8.97
C ALA A 80 -8.80 -7.01 -8.37
N ARG A 81 -9.03 -5.81 -8.95
CA ARG A 81 -10.13 -4.91 -8.55
C ARG A 81 -11.48 -5.61 -8.68
N ASP A 82 -11.74 -6.25 -9.81
CA ASP A 82 -13.04 -6.83 -10.10
C ASP A 82 -13.34 -8.02 -9.18
N PHE A 83 -12.32 -8.83 -8.87
CA PHE A 83 -12.43 -9.86 -7.85
C PHE A 83 -12.74 -9.28 -6.46
N ILE A 84 -12.01 -8.24 -6.05
CA ILE A 84 -12.26 -7.56 -4.76
C ILE A 84 -13.69 -7.05 -4.70
N LEU A 85 -14.19 -6.42 -5.76
CA LEU A 85 -15.55 -5.86 -5.81
C LEU A 85 -16.64 -6.93 -5.91
N ALA A 86 -16.33 -8.12 -6.42
CA ALA A 86 -17.26 -9.24 -6.49
C ALA A 86 -17.46 -9.94 -5.14
N LEU A 87 -16.59 -9.69 -4.15
CA LEU A 87 -16.75 -10.20 -2.80
C LEU A 87 -17.87 -9.47 -2.06
N PRO A 88 -18.58 -10.14 -1.13
CA PRO A 88 -19.47 -9.48 -0.19
C PRO A 88 -18.76 -8.36 0.60
N PRO A 89 -19.44 -7.25 0.93
CA PRO A 89 -18.84 -6.10 1.62
C PRO A 89 -18.66 -6.35 3.12
N THR A 90 -17.96 -7.42 3.48
CA THR A 90 -17.76 -7.92 4.84
C THR A 90 -16.29 -7.90 5.27
N LEU A 91 -15.39 -7.46 4.39
CA LEU A 91 -13.96 -7.46 4.67
C LEU A 91 -13.63 -6.54 5.85
N LYS A 92 -12.93 -7.10 6.85
CA LYS A 92 -12.33 -6.38 7.97
C LYS A 92 -10.87 -6.04 7.68
N LYS A 93 -10.16 -6.90 6.93
CA LYS A 93 -8.78 -6.68 6.51
C LYS A 93 -8.64 -6.84 5.00
N LEU A 94 -8.08 -5.82 4.37
CA LEU A 94 -7.63 -5.86 2.98
C LEU A 94 -6.14 -5.52 2.91
N THR A 95 -5.36 -6.44 2.38
CA THR A 95 -3.96 -6.22 1.98
C THR A 95 -3.88 -6.35 0.47
N TRP A 96 -3.51 -5.26 -0.22
CA TRP A 96 -3.27 -5.24 -1.65
C TRP A 96 -1.87 -4.70 -1.94
N THR A 97 -0.91 -5.61 -2.06
CA THR A 97 0.49 -5.27 -2.35
C THR A 97 0.76 -5.38 -3.83
N LYS A 98 1.78 -4.65 -4.32
CA LYS A 98 2.16 -4.63 -5.75
C LYS A 98 0.97 -4.31 -6.65
N SER A 99 0.06 -3.45 -6.16
CA SER A 99 -1.15 -3.10 -6.90
C SER A 99 -0.84 -2.34 -8.21
N GLU A 100 0.35 -1.75 -8.34
CA GLU A 100 0.83 -0.82 -9.37
C GLU A 100 -0.20 0.22 -9.85
N THR A 101 -1.27 0.43 -9.08
CA THR A 101 -2.32 1.40 -9.37
C THR A 101 -3.01 1.80 -8.09
N VAL A 102 -3.26 3.09 -8.04
CA VAL A 102 -4.08 3.74 -7.02
C VAL A 102 -5.05 4.70 -7.71
N GLN A 103 -5.32 4.49 -9.01
CA GLN A 103 -6.24 5.35 -9.78
C GLN A 103 -7.59 5.48 -9.06
N GLU A 104 -8.23 6.64 -9.21
CA GLU A 104 -9.42 6.98 -8.45
C GLU A 104 -10.58 6.01 -8.68
N ASP A 105 -10.79 5.57 -9.91
CA ASP A 105 -11.80 4.58 -10.27
C ASP A 105 -11.51 3.19 -9.66
N VAL A 106 -10.28 2.90 -9.29
CA VAL A 106 -9.88 1.69 -8.56
C VAL A 106 -10.06 1.88 -7.07
N SER A 107 -9.34 2.84 -6.47
CA SER A 107 -9.31 3.05 -5.02
C SER A 107 -10.68 3.46 -4.46
N ASN A 108 -11.38 4.41 -5.08
CA ASN A 108 -12.70 4.82 -4.60
C ASN A 108 -13.74 3.72 -4.77
N SER A 109 -13.65 2.88 -5.82
CA SER A 109 -14.59 1.76 -5.97
C SER A 109 -14.42 0.74 -4.83
N VAL A 110 -13.18 0.35 -4.54
CA VAL A 110 -12.89 -0.61 -3.46
C VAL A 110 -13.29 -0.05 -2.10
N LEU A 111 -12.96 1.22 -1.82
CA LEU A 111 -13.30 1.87 -0.56
C LEU A 111 -14.81 2.07 -0.39
N LYS A 112 -15.55 2.44 -1.44
CA LYS A 112 -17.00 2.56 -1.36
C LYS A 112 -17.69 1.23 -1.08
N HIS A 113 -17.11 0.13 -1.57
CA HIS A 113 -17.68 -1.20 -1.41
C HIS A 113 -17.35 -1.82 -0.05
N HIS A 114 -16.09 -1.81 0.36
CA HIS A 114 -15.62 -2.48 1.60
C HIS A 114 -15.34 -1.54 2.77
N GLY A 115 -15.20 -0.24 2.53
CA GLY A 115 -14.67 0.71 3.51
C GLY A 115 -15.41 0.74 4.85
N ALA A 116 -16.74 0.57 4.82
CA ALA A 116 -17.55 0.62 6.04
C ALA A 116 -17.23 -0.52 7.03
N SER A 117 -16.81 -1.69 6.55
CA SER A 117 -16.43 -2.85 7.37
C SER A 117 -14.93 -2.94 7.64
N LEU A 118 -14.11 -2.23 6.86
CA LEU A 118 -12.65 -2.31 6.98
C LEU A 118 -12.15 -1.71 8.29
N GLU A 119 -11.40 -2.53 9.02
CA GLU A 119 -10.62 -2.14 10.19
C GLU A 119 -9.13 -2.00 9.83
N HIS A 120 -8.65 -2.77 8.86
CA HIS A 120 -7.24 -2.83 8.46
C HIS A 120 -7.11 -2.71 6.94
N LEU A 121 -6.31 -1.74 6.49
CA LEU A 121 -5.98 -1.55 5.09
C LEU A 121 -4.46 -1.50 4.91
N GLU A 122 -3.97 -2.31 3.99
CA GLU A 122 -2.62 -2.20 3.44
C GLU A 122 -2.74 -2.07 1.93
N TRP A 123 -2.26 -0.97 1.37
CA TRP A 123 -2.26 -0.74 -0.07
C TRP A 123 -0.91 -0.18 -0.48
N THR A 124 -0.06 -1.04 -1.03
CA THR A 124 1.36 -0.74 -1.24
C THR A 124 1.86 -1.18 -2.62
N ASN A 125 2.93 -0.55 -3.06
CA ASN A 125 3.55 -0.68 -4.38
C ASN A 125 5.07 -0.67 -4.26
N HIS A 126 5.71 -1.22 -5.29
CA HIS A 126 7.16 -1.23 -5.39
C HIS A 126 7.78 0.17 -5.40
N GLU A 127 8.95 0.30 -4.79
CA GLU A 127 9.85 1.43 -5.07
C GLU A 127 10.57 1.15 -6.41
N GLY A 128 9.86 1.36 -7.53
CA GLY A 128 10.41 1.00 -8.84
C GLY A 128 11.62 1.85 -9.24
N GLY A 129 12.66 1.23 -9.81
CA GLY A 129 13.92 1.90 -10.17
C GLY A 129 13.85 2.93 -11.32
N PHE A 130 12.82 2.89 -12.18
CA PHE A 130 12.74 3.73 -13.40
C PHE A 130 11.43 4.50 -13.57
N LYS A 131 10.47 4.34 -12.67
CA LYS A 131 9.19 5.06 -12.71
C LYS A 131 8.77 5.46 -11.30
N PRO A 132 8.12 6.63 -11.13
CA PRO A 132 7.55 7.02 -9.84
C PRO A 132 6.57 5.95 -9.36
N ARG A 133 6.64 5.66 -8.06
CA ARG A 133 5.68 4.77 -7.39
C ARG A 133 4.26 5.38 -7.53
N PRO A 134 3.23 4.59 -7.84
CA PRO A 134 1.85 5.07 -7.78
C PRO A 134 1.45 5.39 -6.32
N LEU A 135 1.00 6.63 -6.07
CA LEU A 135 0.63 7.13 -4.73
C LEU A 135 -0.78 7.72 -4.73
N LEU A 136 -1.48 7.58 -3.60
CA LEU A 136 -2.79 8.19 -3.41
C LEU A 136 -2.64 9.72 -3.41
N THR A 137 -3.50 10.40 -4.17
CA THR A 137 -3.60 11.87 -4.14
C THR A 137 -4.24 12.36 -2.84
N HIS A 138 -4.17 13.68 -2.59
CA HIS A 138 -4.81 14.28 -1.42
C HIS A 138 -6.31 13.98 -1.35
N ASP A 139 -7.03 14.07 -2.47
CA ASP A 139 -8.47 13.77 -2.53
C ASP A 139 -8.77 12.30 -2.23
N GLN A 140 -7.86 11.40 -2.60
CA GLN A 140 -8.00 9.97 -2.31
C GLN A 140 -7.69 9.66 -0.84
N LEU A 141 -6.70 10.33 -0.26
CA LEU A 141 -6.43 10.25 1.18
C LEU A 141 -7.62 10.78 2.00
N GLN A 142 -8.27 11.87 1.56
CA GLN A 142 -9.52 12.34 2.18
C GLN A 142 -10.66 11.33 1.99
N SER A 143 -10.74 10.69 0.83
CA SER A 143 -11.73 9.66 0.54
C SER A 143 -11.60 8.43 1.44
N LEU A 144 -10.39 8.10 1.94
CA LEU A 144 -10.21 7.07 2.98
C LEU A 144 -11.02 7.40 4.23
N GLY A 145 -10.91 8.63 4.75
CA GLY A 145 -11.66 9.05 5.93
C GLY A 145 -13.17 9.06 5.72
N LYS A 146 -13.61 9.39 4.50
CA LYS A 146 -15.03 9.38 4.14
C LYS A 146 -15.62 7.98 4.07
N TRP A 147 -14.94 7.05 3.42
CA TRP A 147 -15.49 5.73 3.09
C TRP A 147 -15.08 4.64 4.07
N ALA A 148 -13.95 4.80 4.76
CA ALA A 148 -13.44 3.86 5.74
C ALA A 148 -13.11 4.52 7.09
N PRO A 149 -14.07 5.23 7.73
CA PRO A 149 -13.84 5.90 9.01
C PRO A 149 -13.56 4.93 10.18
N GLY A 150 -13.83 3.64 9.96
CA GLY A 150 -13.61 2.54 10.90
C GLY A 150 -12.15 2.08 11.02
N LEU A 151 -11.27 2.50 10.11
CA LEU A 151 -9.89 2.01 10.05
C LEU A 151 -9.13 2.26 11.35
N THR A 152 -8.55 1.20 11.88
CA THR A 152 -7.69 1.20 13.07
C THR A 152 -6.22 0.99 12.73
N SER A 153 -5.93 0.35 11.60
CA SER A 153 -4.59 0.11 11.07
C SER A 153 -4.53 0.47 9.58
N LEU A 154 -3.52 1.26 9.20
CA LEU A 154 -3.27 1.66 7.82
C LEU A 154 -1.79 1.46 7.47
N THR A 155 -1.52 0.79 6.35
CA THR A 155 -0.20 0.73 5.72
C THR A 155 -0.34 1.29 4.30
N ILE A 156 0.40 2.34 3.98
CA ILE A 156 0.33 3.01 2.68
C ILE A 156 1.70 3.52 2.27
N ASP A 157 1.85 3.80 0.98
CA ASP A 157 3.01 4.49 0.45
C ASP A 157 2.77 5.99 0.39
N LEU A 158 3.77 6.77 0.79
CA LEU A 158 3.84 8.21 0.59
C LEU A 158 5.22 8.57 0.03
N GLU A 159 5.38 9.75 -0.52
CA GLU A 159 6.64 10.18 -1.12
C GLU A 159 7.16 11.47 -0.51
N ARG A 160 8.48 11.54 -0.40
CA ARG A 160 9.17 12.79 -0.12
C ARG A 160 9.24 13.60 -1.40
N ARG A 161 8.78 14.84 -1.35
CA ARG A 161 8.82 15.74 -2.51
C ARG A 161 9.90 16.78 -2.31
N ASN A 162 10.87 16.82 -3.21
CA ASN A 162 11.99 17.76 -3.17
C ASN A 162 12.77 17.70 -1.85
N GLY A 163 12.99 16.49 -1.34
CA GLY A 163 13.63 16.26 -0.02
C GLY A 163 12.78 16.64 1.19
N THR A 164 11.52 17.07 1.01
CA THR A 164 10.62 17.37 2.13
C THR A 164 9.74 16.17 2.47
N SER A 165 9.50 15.97 3.77
CA SER A 165 8.61 14.91 4.26
C SER A 165 7.14 15.17 3.86
N PRO A 166 6.31 14.11 3.68
CA PRO A 166 4.92 14.23 3.24
C PRO A 166 3.98 14.74 4.36
N GLN A 167 4.27 15.92 4.92
CA GLN A 167 3.58 16.42 6.10
C GLN A 167 2.10 16.71 5.85
N ASP A 168 1.74 17.17 4.66
CA ASP A 168 0.35 17.48 4.29
C ASP A 168 -0.47 16.18 4.17
N GLU A 169 0.07 15.16 3.51
CA GLU A 169 -0.55 13.84 3.41
C GLU A 169 -0.72 13.20 4.79
N LEU A 170 0.30 13.30 5.66
CA LEU A 170 0.24 12.84 7.05
C LEU A 170 -0.84 13.59 7.85
N ASN A 171 -0.98 14.90 7.68
CA ASN A 171 -2.03 15.69 8.33
C ASN A 171 -3.42 15.25 7.88
N ILE A 172 -3.63 15.05 6.58
CA ILE A 172 -4.90 14.55 6.04
C ILE A 172 -5.28 13.22 6.71
N LEU A 173 -4.36 12.28 6.83
CA LEU A 173 -4.62 10.98 7.47
C LEU A 173 -4.97 11.14 8.96
N ALA A 174 -4.24 12.00 9.68
CA ALA A 174 -4.48 12.26 11.09
C ALA A 174 -5.85 12.94 11.35
N GLU A 175 -6.27 13.83 10.46
CA GLU A 175 -7.52 14.59 10.60
C GLU A 175 -8.75 13.78 10.16
N THR A 176 -8.61 12.97 9.11
CA THR A 176 -9.75 12.31 8.46
C THR A 176 -10.04 10.89 8.97
N LEU A 177 -9.10 10.22 9.65
CA LEU A 177 -9.26 8.85 10.15
C LEU A 177 -9.34 8.81 11.68
N PRO A 178 -10.55 8.99 12.26
CA PRO A 178 -10.70 9.18 13.71
C PRO A 178 -10.32 7.96 14.53
N LYS A 179 -10.50 6.74 14.02
CA LYS A 179 -10.18 5.50 14.74
C LYS A 179 -8.76 4.96 14.49
N LEU A 180 -7.97 5.63 13.65
CA LEU A 180 -6.64 5.16 13.26
C LEU A 180 -5.68 5.21 14.46
N ARG A 181 -5.19 4.04 14.86
CA ARG A 181 -4.28 3.87 16.01
C ARG A 181 -2.90 3.37 15.60
N ARG A 182 -2.80 2.65 14.48
CA ARG A 182 -1.54 2.15 13.92
C ARG A 182 -1.40 2.66 12.48
N LEU A 183 -0.30 3.35 12.21
CA LEU A 183 0.04 3.82 10.88
C LEU A 183 1.42 3.32 10.48
N VAL A 184 1.54 2.74 9.30
CA VAL A 184 2.81 2.40 8.67
C VAL A 184 2.88 3.17 7.35
N VAL A 185 3.95 3.92 7.15
CA VAL A 185 4.18 4.72 5.94
C VAL A 185 5.44 4.22 5.27
N ASN A 186 5.30 3.69 4.06
CA ASN A 186 6.45 3.39 3.22
C ASN A 186 6.82 4.65 2.45
N LEU A 187 7.97 5.21 2.78
CA LEU A 187 8.59 6.32 2.08
C LEU A 187 9.58 5.78 1.06
N ASN A 188 9.72 6.51 -0.04
CA ASN A 188 10.80 6.23 -0.97
C ASN A 188 12.15 6.53 -0.31
N LEU A 189 13.13 5.65 -0.52
CA LEU A 189 14.54 5.86 -0.28
C LEU A 189 15.12 6.94 -1.21
N LEU A 190 14.63 7.02 -2.46
CA LEU A 190 15.02 8.04 -3.43
C LEU A 190 13.87 8.98 -3.78
N ASP A 191 14.14 10.28 -3.79
CA ASP A 191 13.21 11.29 -4.34
C ASP A 191 12.99 11.05 -5.84
N GLU A 192 11.77 11.28 -6.32
CA GLU A 192 11.37 11.21 -7.73
C GLU A 192 12.38 11.87 -8.67
N ARG A 193 12.91 13.05 -8.32
CA ARG A 193 13.88 13.78 -9.14
C ARG A 193 15.19 13.03 -9.29
N VAL A 194 15.67 12.39 -8.22
CA VAL A 194 16.91 11.61 -8.23
C VAL A 194 16.70 10.32 -9.02
N LEU A 195 15.51 9.71 -8.92
CA LEU A 195 15.12 8.55 -9.71
C LEU A 195 15.07 8.84 -11.21
N LEU A 196 14.41 9.93 -11.60
CA LEU A 196 14.18 10.32 -13.01
C LEU A 196 15.40 10.92 -13.70
N ASN A 197 16.38 11.42 -12.94
CA ASN A 197 17.63 11.92 -13.51
C ASN A 197 18.57 10.77 -13.90
N ASN A 198 19.39 11.01 -14.94
CA ASN A 198 20.50 10.14 -15.35
C ASN A 198 21.69 10.21 -14.38
N THR A 199 21.42 10.24 -13.08
CA THR A 199 22.45 10.21 -12.03
C THR A 199 23.10 8.83 -12.00
N GLY A 200 24.41 8.77 -11.75
CA GLY A 200 25.14 7.51 -11.64
C GLY A 200 24.64 6.67 -10.47
N TYR A 201 24.87 5.36 -10.53
CA TYR A 201 24.45 4.42 -9.49
C TYR A 201 25.01 4.77 -8.11
N ASP A 202 26.29 5.10 -8.03
CA ASP A 202 26.97 5.46 -6.77
C ASP A 202 26.42 6.75 -6.16
N ASP A 203 26.06 7.72 -7.00
CA ASP A 203 25.41 8.95 -6.55
C ASP A 203 24.01 8.67 -5.99
N LYS A 204 23.23 7.81 -6.67
CA LYS A 204 21.93 7.36 -6.16
C LYS A 204 22.10 6.64 -4.82
N LYS A 205 23.11 5.80 -4.66
CA LYS A 205 23.42 5.11 -3.40
C LYS A 205 23.76 6.07 -2.26
N LYS A 206 24.56 7.09 -2.55
CA LYS A 206 24.88 8.13 -1.59
C LYS A 206 23.64 8.94 -1.21
N HIS A 207 22.83 9.36 -2.18
CA HIS A 207 21.57 10.06 -1.92
C HIS A 207 20.59 9.26 -1.07
N ALA A 208 20.46 7.96 -1.35
CA ALA A 208 19.66 7.03 -0.54
C ALA A 208 20.12 7.02 0.93
N SER A 209 21.44 6.87 1.14
CA SER A 209 22.04 6.81 2.49
C SER A 209 21.89 8.13 3.25
N ASP A 210 22.13 9.27 2.58
CA ASP A 210 22.02 10.61 3.16
C ASP A 210 20.55 11.00 3.47
N SER A 211 19.57 10.26 2.92
CA SER A 211 18.15 10.55 3.06
C SER A 211 17.44 9.67 4.10
N VAL A 212 18.14 8.76 4.80
CA VAL A 212 17.52 7.89 5.82
C VAL A 212 17.03 8.73 7.00
N LEU A 213 15.77 8.52 7.41
CA LEU A 213 15.20 9.15 8.60
C LEU A 213 15.98 8.74 9.84
N ASP A 214 16.43 9.73 10.60
CA ASP A 214 16.91 9.48 11.94
C ASP A 214 15.77 9.48 12.99
N VAL A 215 16.14 9.21 14.24
CA VAL A 215 15.20 9.16 15.37
C VAL A 215 14.58 10.54 15.67
N GLU A 216 15.33 11.63 15.49
CA GLU A 216 14.88 12.99 15.76
C GLU A 216 13.86 13.44 14.71
N GLU A 217 14.15 13.18 13.43
CA GLU A 217 13.25 13.44 12.30
C GLU A 217 11.97 12.62 12.41
N GLY A 218 12.07 11.31 12.67
CA GLY A 218 10.90 10.46 12.89
C GLY A 218 10.06 10.89 14.10
N LEU A 219 10.70 11.36 15.18
CA LEU A 219 10.01 11.92 16.33
C LEU A 219 9.29 13.23 15.97
N ALA A 220 9.91 14.11 15.17
CA ALA A 220 9.28 15.34 14.72
C ALA A 220 8.02 15.07 13.88
N LEU A 221 8.09 14.13 12.93
CA LEU A 221 6.93 13.70 12.12
C LEU A 221 5.83 13.12 13.00
N PHE A 222 6.19 12.24 13.95
CA PHE A 222 5.23 11.65 14.88
C PHE A 222 4.56 12.71 15.77
N GLN A 223 5.31 13.72 16.23
CA GLN A 223 4.74 14.83 16.99
C GLN A 223 3.81 15.70 16.14
N GLY A 224 4.16 15.94 14.86
CA GLY A 224 3.28 16.62 13.91
C GLY A 224 1.95 15.89 13.74
N LEU A 225 2.01 14.60 13.41
CA LEU A 225 0.83 13.72 13.31
C LEU A 225 -0.04 13.77 14.56
N ARG A 226 0.57 13.72 15.75
CA ARG A 226 -0.16 13.77 17.02
C ARG A 226 -0.84 15.11 17.28
N LYS A 227 -0.28 16.23 16.81
CA LYS A 227 -0.88 17.55 16.95
C LYS A 227 -2.12 17.68 16.07
N SER A 228 -2.07 17.12 14.85
CA SER A 228 -3.18 17.14 13.89
C SER A 228 -4.22 16.05 14.13
N LYS A 229 -3.92 15.05 14.99
CA LYS A 229 -4.79 13.87 15.17
C LYS A 229 -6.16 14.23 15.73
N VAL A 230 -7.20 13.91 14.95
CA VAL A 230 -8.60 13.94 15.37
C VAL A 230 -9.02 12.53 15.80
N GLY A 231 -9.73 12.40 16.92
CA GLY A 231 -10.23 11.12 17.44
C GLY A 231 -9.23 10.37 18.32
N ASP A 232 -9.15 9.05 18.16
CA ASP A 232 -8.29 8.17 18.93
C ASP A 232 -6.80 8.50 18.72
N ARG A 233 -6.02 8.35 19.80
CA ARG A 233 -4.57 8.59 19.77
C ARG A 233 -3.85 7.43 19.07
N PHE A 234 -2.78 7.75 18.35
CA PHE A 234 -1.86 6.74 17.82
C PHE A 234 -1.20 5.95 18.96
N ASN A 235 -1.24 4.63 18.83
CA ASN A 235 -0.44 3.70 19.63
C ASN A 235 0.98 3.62 19.09
N SER A 236 1.10 3.49 17.77
CA SER A 236 2.39 3.46 17.06
C SER A 236 2.28 4.03 15.66
N VAL A 237 3.37 4.65 15.21
CA VAL A 237 3.59 5.07 13.83
C VAL A 237 4.95 4.55 13.40
N GLU A 238 5.04 3.98 12.21
CA GLU A 238 6.27 3.46 11.65
C GLU A 238 6.50 4.06 10.27
N PHE A 239 7.65 4.70 10.11
CA PHE A 239 8.13 5.19 8.83
C PHE A 239 9.15 4.20 8.32
N ARG A 240 8.90 3.64 7.14
CA ARG A 240 9.75 2.68 6.44
C ARG A 240 10.38 3.37 5.25
N GLN A 241 11.62 3.06 4.92
CA GLN A 241 12.30 3.50 3.71
C GLN A 241 12.95 2.33 3.01
N GLY A 242 12.90 2.32 1.67
CA GLY A 242 13.38 1.23 0.83
C GLY A 242 12.25 0.36 0.28
N GLU A 243 12.64 -0.75 -0.33
CA GLU A 243 11.71 -1.72 -0.92
C GLU A 243 11.28 -2.76 0.12
N TRP A 244 10.07 -2.60 0.65
CA TRP A 244 9.50 -3.44 1.72
C TRP A 244 8.54 -4.53 1.22
N THR A 245 8.50 -4.78 -0.10
CA THR A 245 7.77 -5.93 -0.66
C THR A 245 8.72 -7.11 -0.88
N ASP A 246 8.25 -8.32 -0.54
CA ASP A 246 9.12 -9.49 -0.32
C ASP A 246 9.73 -10.15 -1.57
N ASP A 247 9.34 -9.73 -2.78
CA ASP A 247 9.81 -10.38 -4.01
C ASP A 247 10.28 -9.38 -5.07
N TRP A 248 11.34 -8.63 -4.78
CA TRP A 248 12.08 -7.96 -5.84
C TRP A 248 13.09 -8.97 -6.45
N PRO A 249 12.86 -9.49 -7.68
CA PRO A 249 13.69 -10.56 -8.25
C PRO A 249 14.96 -10.03 -8.93
N PHE A 250 15.16 -8.71 -8.96
CA PHE A 250 16.28 -8.05 -9.60
C PHE A 250 17.11 -7.36 -8.52
N GLY A 251 17.99 -8.13 -7.87
CA GLY A 251 18.93 -7.68 -6.84
C GLY A 251 19.81 -6.50 -7.28
N GLU A 252 19.23 -5.31 -7.30
CA GLU A 252 19.94 -4.05 -7.38
C GLU A 252 20.13 -3.60 -5.93
N SER A 253 21.39 -3.60 -5.46
CA SER A 253 21.75 -3.41 -4.04
C SER A 253 21.26 -2.10 -3.39
N LEU A 254 20.68 -1.16 -4.16
CA LEU A 254 20.00 0.03 -3.64
C LEU A 254 18.69 -0.31 -2.93
N TRP A 255 18.02 -1.37 -3.35
CA TRP A 255 16.67 -1.76 -2.90
C TRP A 255 16.70 -2.85 -1.83
N GLU A 256 17.89 -3.32 -1.44
CA GLU A 256 18.08 -4.28 -0.33
C GLU A 256 18.16 -3.58 1.03
N ASP A 257 18.51 -2.29 1.05
CA ASP A 257 18.61 -1.50 2.25
C ASP A 257 17.21 -1.04 2.71
N ARG A 258 16.77 -1.63 3.82
CA ARG A 258 15.47 -1.36 4.44
C ARG A 258 15.67 -0.70 5.78
N TYR A 259 15.24 0.55 5.90
CA TYR A 259 15.34 1.33 7.12
C TYR A 259 13.97 1.59 7.70
N TRP A 260 13.89 1.70 9.02
CA TRP A 260 12.66 2.05 9.70
C TRP A 260 12.91 2.97 10.88
N VAL A 261 11.94 3.83 11.15
CA VAL A 261 11.81 4.58 12.41
C VAL A 261 10.41 4.32 12.96
N ARG A 262 10.35 3.66 14.11
CA ARG A 262 9.09 3.37 14.81
C ARG A 262 8.98 4.28 16.01
N CYS A 263 7.85 4.95 16.13
CA CYS A 263 7.50 5.85 17.22
C CYS A 263 6.26 5.33 17.96
N TRP A 264 6.25 5.43 19.28
CA TRP A 264 5.13 5.00 20.12
C TRP A 264 5.01 5.81 21.39
N MET A 265 3.86 5.67 22.05
CA MET A 265 3.56 6.32 23.32
C MET A 265 4.11 5.51 24.49
N VAL A 266 4.78 6.18 25.43
CA VAL A 266 5.25 5.61 26.70
C VAL A 266 4.60 6.36 27.87
N LYS A 267 4.18 5.62 28.90
CA LYS A 267 3.81 6.24 30.18
C LYS A 267 5.09 6.65 30.90
N LYS A 268 5.25 7.94 31.21
CA LYS A 268 6.29 8.44 32.12
C LYS A 268 5.64 8.98 33.38
N ASP A 269 6.40 9.07 34.47
CA ASP A 269 5.96 9.62 35.75
C ASP A 269 5.43 11.07 35.65
N ARG A 270 5.84 11.81 34.62
CA ARG A 270 5.38 13.18 34.32
C ARG A 270 4.31 13.28 33.22
N GLY A 271 3.70 12.15 32.83
CA GLY A 271 2.68 12.08 31.78
C GLY A 271 3.10 11.29 30.54
N PRO A 272 2.22 11.17 29.53
CA PRO A 272 2.49 10.39 28.33
C PRO A 272 3.56 11.05 27.45
N GLY A 273 4.71 10.39 27.30
CA GLY A 273 5.80 10.79 26.42
C GLY A 273 5.78 10.03 25.10
N ALA A 274 6.44 10.57 24.07
CA ALA A 274 6.75 9.84 22.83
C ALA A 274 8.17 9.27 22.90
N ARG A 275 8.38 8.09 22.34
CA ARG A 275 9.70 7.49 22.10
C ARG A 275 9.75 6.97 20.68
N CYS A 276 10.92 7.08 20.06
CA CYS A 276 11.18 6.47 18.76
C CYS A 276 12.43 5.59 18.85
N LYS A 277 12.51 4.60 17.97
CA LYS A 277 13.68 3.77 17.70
C LYS A 277 13.83 3.67 16.19
N SER A 278 15.05 3.69 15.70
CA SER A 278 15.37 3.39 14.32
C SER A 278 16.09 2.05 14.23
N GLY A 279 16.10 1.47 13.03
CA GLY A 279 16.87 0.29 12.70
C GLY A 279 16.87 0.01 11.21
N SER A 280 17.53 -1.07 10.83
CA SER A 280 17.46 -1.62 9.48
C SER A 280 17.15 -3.11 9.54
N GLU A 281 16.46 -3.66 8.54
CA GLU A 281 16.08 -5.09 8.53
C GLU A 281 17.30 -6.01 8.41
N ASN A 282 18.38 -5.52 7.79
CA ASN A 282 19.66 -6.23 7.67
C ASN A 282 20.52 -6.14 8.94
N ALA A 283 20.12 -5.36 9.95
CA ALA A 283 20.76 -5.33 11.25
C ALA A 283 20.13 -6.40 12.15
N PHE A 284 20.82 -7.52 12.33
CA PHE A 284 20.55 -8.47 13.40
C PHE A 284 20.67 -7.74 14.75
N GLU A 285 19.56 -7.28 15.32
CA GLU A 285 19.50 -6.91 16.73
C GLU A 285 18.93 -8.07 17.53
N ALA A 286 19.85 -8.90 18.02
CA ALA A 286 19.59 -9.71 19.21
C ALA A 286 19.33 -8.72 20.35
N ASP A 287 18.07 -8.61 20.79
CA ASP A 287 17.65 -8.47 22.19
C ASP A 287 16.19 -7.99 22.22
N PHE A 288 15.31 -8.97 22.40
CA PHE A 288 13.93 -8.83 22.89
C PHE A 288 13.88 -9.29 24.35
#